data_AF-A0A290Q8F8-F1
#
_entry.id   AF-A0A290Q8F8-F1
#
_cell.length_a   1.000
_cell.length_b   1.000
_cell.length_c   1.000
_cell.angle_alpha   90.00
_cell.angle_beta   90.00
_cell.angle_gamma   90.00
#
_symmetry.space_group_name_H-M   'P 1'
#
loop_
_entity.id
_entity.type
_entity.pdbx_description
1 polymer ?
#
loop_
_entity_poly.entity_id
_entity_poly.type
_entity_poly.pdbx_seq_one_letter_code
_entity_poly.pdbx_strand_id
1 'polypeptide(L)'
;MLSHSRQNRILLFKLSDGVLFALALGFAYLLRAFFPFFDLPQIESFQEHLWLFPVFALLAPVTLASQGFYQDLRLNGRLGTILIVMRSVVFITITLISILFLVRTQFARSVIILACGFGGVLVYLRHEWLARFMAARRTTKSWRHRVLWVGATQENARLRESLSPAERDQLESVGEFDPGTESVGHLVNLLHEHSVNAVIVNLAGIDNTRLQFLLSACEREGVSVIVRPGFFARSPFGMSVDWFAGEPVIHYSAQSAPAVHLILKQLFDFAATAVLLLLIAPLLLLIVLTIKFTSPGPVLFRQQRAGLNGRPFQLLKFRSMRTGAETEQAALAAKNEMTGPVFKIAKDPRVTPIGRFLRRHSLDELPQLWNVLRGEMSLVGPRPLPIEEVKRFNDDAHRRRLSVRPGLTCLWQISGRNDIAQFEDWVRLDLAYIDQWSLWLDFKILLGTIPVVIFGRGGR
;
A
#
# COMPACT_ATOMS: atom_id res chain seq x y z
N MET A 1 14.53 15.22 -18.19
CA MET A 1 14.99 14.34 -19.30
C MET A 1 15.06 12.84 -18.95
N LEU A 2 15.48 12.45 -17.75
CA LEU A 2 15.55 11.03 -17.32
C LEU A 2 14.19 10.34 -17.14
N SER A 3 13.12 11.08 -16.80
CA SER A 3 11.76 10.53 -16.64
C SER A 3 11.09 10.23 -17.99
N HIS A 4 11.14 11.16 -18.95
CA HIS A 4 10.54 10.99 -20.28
C HIS A 4 11.22 9.90 -21.11
N SER A 5 12.56 9.81 -21.09
CA SER A 5 13.27 8.72 -21.76
C SER A 5 12.98 7.36 -21.12
N ARG A 6 12.83 7.30 -19.79
CA ARG A 6 12.40 6.10 -19.07
C ARG A 6 10.96 5.71 -19.42
N GLN A 7 10.03 6.67 -19.46
CA GLN A 7 8.63 6.42 -19.83
C GLN A 7 8.49 5.93 -21.27
N ASN A 8 9.18 6.56 -22.23
CA ASN A 8 9.16 6.13 -23.63
C ASN A 8 9.74 4.72 -23.79
N ARG A 9 10.82 4.40 -23.08
CA ARG A 9 11.41 3.06 -23.08
C ARG A 9 10.47 2.01 -22.48
N ILE A 10 9.79 2.33 -21.37
CA ILE A 10 8.79 1.45 -20.75
C ILE A 10 7.62 1.22 -21.72
N LEU A 11 7.15 2.25 -22.41
CA LEU A 11 6.10 2.12 -23.41
C LEU A 11 6.52 1.20 -24.55
N LEU A 12 7.73 1.37 -25.09
CA LEU A 12 8.28 0.50 -26.12
C LEU A 12 8.40 -0.97 -25.66
N PHE A 13 8.80 -1.21 -24.41
CA PHE A 13 8.85 -2.57 -23.87
C PHE A 13 7.46 -3.18 -23.70
N LYS A 14 6.46 -2.41 -23.24
CA LYS A 14 5.07 -2.87 -23.16
C LYS A 14 4.53 -3.25 -24.54
N LEU A 15 4.78 -2.42 -25.56
CA LEU A 15 4.37 -2.71 -26.93
C LEU A 15 5.06 -3.96 -27.47
N SER A 16 6.37 -4.10 -27.26
CA SER A 16 7.13 -5.28 -27.67
C SER A 16 6.61 -6.55 -26.99
N ASP A 17 6.35 -6.53 -25.69
CA ASP A 17 5.82 -7.68 -24.96
C ASP A 17 4.40 -8.03 -25.42
N GLY A 18 3.56 -7.03 -25.71
CA GLY A 18 2.22 -7.24 -26.27
C GLY A 18 2.27 -7.94 -27.63
N VAL A 19 3.19 -7.53 -28.51
CA VAL A 19 3.42 -8.19 -29.80
C VAL A 19 3.92 -9.62 -29.63
N LEU A 20 4.84 -9.87 -28.69
CA LEU A 20 5.34 -11.23 -28.42
C LEU A 20 4.22 -12.18 -27.96
N PHE A 21 3.33 -11.72 -27.09
CA PHE A 21 2.17 -12.52 -26.65
C PHE A 21 1.15 -12.75 -27.78
N ALA A 22 0.94 -11.76 -28.65
CA ALA A 22 0.10 -11.91 -29.83
C ALA A 22 0.69 -12.94 -30.83
N LEU A 23 1.99 -12.88 -31.09
CA LEU A 23 2.69 -13.87 -31.92
C LEU A 23 2.66 -15.26 -31.28
N ALA A 24 2.81 -15.35 -29.95
CA ALA A 24 2.72 -16.60 -29.21
C ALA A 24 1.32 -17.25 -29.34
N LEU A 25 0.25 -16.44 -29.39
CA LEU A 25 -1.11 -16.93 -29.65
C LEU A 25 -1.24 -17.54 -31.05
N GLY A 26 -0.74 -16.85 -32.08
CA GLY A 26 -0.72 -17.37 -33.45
C GLY A 26 0.09 -18.66 -33.56
N PHE A 27 1.27 -18.69 -32.94
CA PHE A 27 2.12 -19.88 -32.90
C PHE A 27 1.46 -21.05 -32.16
N ALA A 28 0.84 -20.80 -31.00
CA ALA A 28 0.12 -21.82 -30.24
C ALA A 28 -1.07 -22.40 -31.02
N TYR A 29 -1.79 -21.57 -31.75
CA TYR A 29 -2.87 -22.00 -32.64
C TYR A 29 -2.34 -22.90 -33.77
N LEU A 30 -1.28 -22.47 -34.47
CA LEU A 30 -0.65 -23.26 -35.53
C LEU A 30 -0.11 -24.59 -35.00
N LEU A 31 0.59 -24.57 -33.87
CA LEU A 31 1.14 -25.77 -33.24
C LEU A 31 0.02 -26.76 -32.91
N ARG A 32 -1.10 -26.28 -32.37
CA ARG A 32 -2.25 -27.14 -32.05
C ARG A 32 -2.94 -27.66 -33.31
N ALA A 33 -2.98 -26.87 -34.39
CA ALA A 33 -3.57 -27.26 -35.67
C ALA A 33 -2.75 -28.35 -36.39
N PHE A 34 -1.41 -28.24 -36.38
CA PHE A 34 -0.51 -29.20 -37.03
C PHE A 34 -0.21 -30.43 -36.19
N PHE A 35 -0.27 -30.31 -34.85
CA PHE A 35 0.06 -31.40 -33.96
C PHE A 35 -1.09 -31.72 -32.98
N PRO A 36 -1.94 -32.71 -33.30
CA PRO A 36 -3.02 -33.16 -32.43
C PRO A 36 -2.48 -34.07 -31.30
N PHE A 37 -1.45 -33.64 -30.55
CA PHE A 37 -0.69 -34.45 -29.59
C PHE A 37 -1.49 -35.07 -28.41
N PHE A 38 -2.82 -34.90 -28.30
CA PHE A 38 -3.55 -35.17 -27.04
C PHE A 38 -5.04 -35.52 -27.16
N ASP A 39 -5.56 -35.98 -28.30
CA ASP A 39 -7.00 -36.29 -28.48
C ASP A 39 -7.96 -35.14 -28.06
N LEU A 40 -7.49 -33.89 -28.02
CA LEU A 40 -8.33 -32.75 -27.65
C LEU A 40 -9.24 -32.35 -28.82
N PRO A 41 -10.39 -31.71 -28.54
CA PRO A 41 -11.40 -31.35 -29.54
C PRO A 41 -10.84 -30.58 -30.74
N GLN A 42 -11.51 -30.69 -31.87
CA GLN A 42 -11.20 -29.92 -33.08
C GLN A 42 -11.25 -28.41 -32.76
N ILE A 43 -10.30 -27.68 -33.32
CA ILE A 43 -10.16 -26.24 -33.11
C ILE A 43 -11.14 -25.52 -34.04
N GLU A 44 -11.88 -24.56 -33.51
CA GLU A 44 -12.74 -23.66 -34.29
C GLU A 44 -11.91 -22.75 -35.22
N SER A 45 -12.58 -22.15 -36.21
CA SER A 45 -11.91 -21.30 -37.21
C SER A 45 -11.15 -20.14 -36.54
N PHE A 46 -9.91 -19.94 -36.99
CA PHE A 46 -9.03 -18.87 -36.55
C PHE A 46 -9.67 -17.48 -36.66
N GLN A 47 -10.51 -17.28 -37.68
CA GLN A 47 -11.13 -15.98 -38.00
C GLN A 47 -12.09 -15.51 -36.90
N GLU A 48 -12.81 -16.42 -36.25
CA GLU A 48 -13.78 -16.12 -35.19
C GLU A 48 -13.09 -15.65 -33.90
N HIS A 49 -11.79 -15.88 -33.78
CA HIS A 49 -11.01 -15.67 -32.57
C HIS A 49 -9.95 -14.57 -32.71
N LEU A 50 -9.96 -13.80 -33.81
CA LEU A 50 -9.05 -12.69 -34.04
C LEU A 50 -9.14 -11.61 -32.95
N TRP A 51 -10.29 -11.47 -32.29
CA TRP A 51 -10.49 -10.55 -31.18
C TRP A 51 -9.62 -10.88 -29.95
N LEU A 52 -9.10 -12.11 -29.82
CA LEU A 52 -8.20 -12.48 -28.72
C LEU A 52 -6.80 -11.84 -28.87
N PHE A 53 -6.35 -11.52 -30.08
CA PHE A 53 -5.04 -10.90 -30.32
C PHE A 53 -4.89 -9.53 -29.64
N PRO A 54 -5.79 -8.56 -29.85
CA PRO A 54 -5.72 -7.28 -29.13
C PRO A 54 -5.93 -7.44 -27.62
N VAL A 55 -6.73 -8.42 -27.18
CA VAL A 55 -6.90 -8.72 -25.74
C VAL A 55 -5.59 -9.19 -25.12
N PHE A 56 -4.88 -10.14 -25.74
CA PHE A 56 -3.56 -10.58 -25.29
C PHE A 56 -2.52 -9.46 -25.34
N ALA A 57 -2.51 -8.68 -26.42
CA ALA A 57 -1.56 -7.59 -26.62
C ALA A 57 -1.71 -6.48 -25.56
N LEU A 58 -2.89 -6.30 -24.97
CA LEU A 58 -3.15 -5.34 -23.90
C LEU A 58 -3.03 -5.96 -22.51
N LEU A 59 -3.62 -7.14 -22.28
CA LEU A 59 -3.69 -7.78 -20.97
C LEU A 59 -2.30 -8.21 -20.47
N ALA A 60 -1.45 -8.76 -21.34
CA ALA A 60 -0.15 -9.27 -20.92
C ALA A 60 0.80 -8.14 -20.44
N PRO A 61 0.98 -7.02 -21.16
CA PRO A 61 1.79 -5.90 -20.65
C PRO A 61 1.19 -5.23 -19.40
N VAL A 62 -0.14 -5.15 -19.28
CA VAL A 62 -0.80 -4.57 -18.11
C VAL A 62 -0.55 -5.41 -16.85
N THR A 63 -0.67 -6.74 -16.97
CA THR A 63 -0.44 -7.66 -15.86
C THR A 63 1.05 -7.76 -15.48
N LEU A 64 1.96 -7.73 -16.45
CA LEU A 64 3.40 -7.61 -16.17
C LEU A 64 3.72 -6.28 -15.47
N ALA A 65 3.08 -5.18 -15.88
CA ALA A 65 3.28 -3.88 -15.28
C ALA A 65 2.75 -3.78 -13.84
N SER A 66 1.57 -4.35 -13.56
CA SER A 66 1.00 -4.36 -12.20
C SER A 66 1.86 -5.17 -11.22
N GLN A 67 2.67 -6.09 -11.73
CA GLN A 67 3.60 -6.91 -10.95
C GLN A 67 5.02 -6.32 -10.87
N GLY A 68 5.24 -5.12 -11.41
CA GLY A 68 6.53 -4.43 -11.32
C GLY A 68 7.59 -4.93 -12.30
N PHE A 69 7.22 -5.71 -13.33
CA PHE A 69 8.19 -6.26 -14.30
C PHE A 69 8.99 -5.17 -15.03
N TYR A 70 8.40 -3.98 -15.23
CA TYR A 70 9.04 -2.84 -15.88
C TYR A 70 9.71 -1.85 -14.92
N GLN A 71 9.58 -2.05 -13.60
CA GLN A 71 9.96 -1.01 -12.64
C GLN A 71 11.46 -0.83 -12.50
N ASP A 72 12.30 -1.85 -12.69
CA ASP A 72 13.73 -1.69 -12.98
C ASP A 72 14.31 -2.96 -13.59
N LEU A 73 14.89 -2.88 -14.79
CA LEU A 73 15.49 -4.04 -15.49
C LEU A 73 16.70 -4.66 -14.77
N ARG A 74 17.16 -4.08 -13.65
CA ARG A 74 18.44 -4.42 -13.03
C ARG A 74 18.36 -4.80 -11.55
N LEU A 75 17.25 -4.51 -10.86
CA LEU A 75 17.11 -4.76 -9.42
C LEU A 75 16.51 -6.14 -9.11
N ASN A 76 15.80 -6.75 -10.05
CA ASN A 76 15.27 -8.09 -9.88
C ASN A 76 16.36 -9.11 -10.21
N GLY A 77 16.78 -9.91 -9.22
CA GLY A 77 17.60 -11.09 -9.47
C GLY A 77 16.90 -12.05 -10.44
N ARG A 78 17.66 -12.91 -11.15
CA ARG A 78 17.12 -13.84 -12.16
C ARG A 78 15.92 -14.64 -11.65
N LEU A 79 16.00 -15.14 -10.42
CA LEU A 79 14.91 -15.85 -9.74
C LEU A 79 13.66 -14.98 -9.57
N GLY A 80 13.83 -13.71 -9.19
CA GLY A 80 12.73 -12.75 -9.07
C GLY A 80 12.04 -12.50 -10.42
N THR A 81 12.81 -12.33 -11.49
CA THR A 81 12.25 -12.15 -12.85
C THR A 81 11.47 -13.39 -13.29
N ILE A 82 12.01 -14.60 -13.07
CA ILE A 82 11.31 -15.85 -13.39
C ILE A 82 9.99 -15.96 -12.63
N LEU A 83 10.01 -15.68 -11.32
CA LEU A 83 8.80 -15.75 -10.48
C LEU A 83 7.73 -14.74 -10.91
N ILE A 84 8.13 -13.52 -11.28
CA ILE A 84 7.21 -12.49 -11.81
C ILE A 84 6.57 -12.95 -13.12
N VAL A 85 7.37 -13.47 -14.06
CA VAL A 85 6.86 -13.98 -15.35
C VAL A 85 5.92 -15.16 -15.12
N MET A 86 6.30 -16.13 -14.29
CA MET A 86 5.45 -17.30 -13.98
C MET A 86 4.12 -16.89 -13.35
N ARG A 87 4.14 -15.99 -12.36
CA ARG A 87 2.91 -15.48 -11.73
C ARG A 87 2.04 -14.71 -12.73
N SER A 88 2.66 -13.95 -13.63
CA SER A 88 1.95 -13.23 -14.71
C SER A 88 1.29 -14.18 -15.69
N VAL A 89 2.00 -15.22 -16.14
CA VAL A 89 1.47 -16.27 -17.04
C VAL A 89 0.26 -16.95 -16.43
N VAL A 90 0.31 -17.34 -15.15
CA VAL A 90 -0.83 -17.94 -14.44
C VAL A 90 -2.01 -16.97 -14.38
N PHE A 91 -1.77 -15.72 -14.00
CA PHE A 91 -2.82 -14.71 -13.87
C PHE A 91 -3.50 -14.38 -15.21
N ILE A 92 -2.71 -14.22 -16.28
CA ILE A 92 -3.22 -13.99 -17.65
C ILE A 92 -4.06 -15.18 -18.09
N THR A 93 -3.58 -16.41 -17.87
CA THR A 93 -4.29 -17.64 -18.26
C THR A 93 -5.66 -17.73 -17.56
N ILE A 94 -5.70 -17.54 -16.24
CA ILE A 94 -6.95 -17.57 -15.47
C ILE A 94 -7.92 -16.49 -15.97
N THR A 95 -7.43 -15.26 -16.14
CA THR A 95 -8.25 -14.13 -16.58
C THR A 95 -8.87 -14.37 -17.95
N LEU A 96 -8.10 -14.88 -18.90
CA LEU A 96 -8.61 -15.19 -20.24
C LEU A 96 -9.62 -16.33 -20.25
N ILE A 97 -9.37 -17.40 -19.49
CA ILE A 97 -10.33 -18.49 -19.35
C ILE A 97 -11.64 -17.98 -18.73
N SER A 98 -11.57 -17.09 -17.72
CA SER A 98 -12.74 -16.45 -17.12
C SER A 98 -13.50 -15.56 -18.12
N ILE A 99 -12.80 -14.79 -18.96
CA ILE A 99 -13.43 -13.97 -20.01
C ILE A 99 -14.16 -14.86 -21.02
N LEU A 100 -13.51 -15.91 -21.52
CA LEU A 100 -14.13 -16.84 -22.48
C LEU A 100 -15.35 -17.55 -21.89
N PHE A 101 -15.30 -17.89 -20.60
CA PHE A 101 -16.44 -18.46 -19.89
C PHE A 101 -17.63 -17.48 -19.83
N LEU A 102 -17.36 -16.19 -19.57
CA LEU A 102 -18.39 -15.15 -19.52
C LEU A 102 -19.02 -14.85 -20.89
N VAL A 103 -18.19 -14.82 -21.94
CA VAL A 103 -18.63 -14.59 -23.33
C VAL A 103 -19.27 -15.86 -23.94
N ARG A 104 -19.18 -17.01 -23.24
CA ARG A 104 -19.72 -18.32 -23.66
C ARG A 104 -19.16 -18.81 -25.01
N THR A 105 -17.94 -18.43 -25.33
CA THR A 105 -17.22 -18.87 -26.54
C THR A 105 -16.45 -20.17 -26.29
N GLN A 106 -16.57 -21.13 -27.19
CA GLN A 106 -15.98 -22.48 -27.05
C GLN A 106 -14.54 -22.53 -27.62
N PHE A 107 -13.64 -21.69 -27.08
CA PHE A 107 -12.25 -21.71 -27.52
C PHE A 107 -11.42 -22.78 -26.79
N ALA A 108 -10.51 -23.44 -27.52
CA ALA A 108 -9.65 -24.48 -26.97
C ALA A 108 -8.72 -23.94 -25.87
N ARG A 109 -8.98 -24.33 -24.61
CA ARG A 109 -8.22 -23.90 -23.43
C ARG A 109 -6.73 -24.25 -23.52
N SER A 110 -6.39 -25.33 -24.23
CA SER A 110 -5.01 -25.73 -24.50
C SER A 110 -4.24 -24.70 -25.32
N VAL A 111 -4.88 -24.02 -26.27
CA VAL A 111 -4.26 -22.95 -27.08
C VAL A 111 -3.88 -21.77 -26.19
N ILE A 112 -4.73 -21.42 -25.22
CA ILE A 112 -4.46 -20.33 -24.27
C ILE A 112 -3.29 -20.68 -23.36
N ILE A 113 -3.29 -21.88 -22.79
CA ILE A 113 -2.21 -22.34 -21.89
C ILE A 113 -0.88 -22.34 -22.63
N LEU A 114 -0.86 -22.85 -23.86
CA LEU A 114 0.33 -22.84 -24.72
C LEU A 114 0.74 -21.41 -25.08
N ALA A 115 -0.20 -20.55 -25.50
CA ALA A 115 0.08 -19.16 -25.85
C ALA A 115 0.68 -18.37 -24.69
N CYS A 116 0.11 -18.53 -23.48
CA CYS A 116 0.62 -17.89 -22.27
C CYS A 116 2.01 -18.42 -21.89
N GLY A 117 2.23 -19.73 -21.98
CA GLY A 117 3.52 -20.36 -21.71
C GLY A 117 4.61 -19.89 -22.66
N PHE A 118 4.37 -19.97 -23.98
CA PHE A 118 5.30 -19.48 -24.99
C PHE A 118 5.52 -17.96 -24.90
N GLY A 119 4.47 -17.18 -24.68
CA GLY A 119 4.57 -15.74 -24.48
C GLY A 119 5.45 -15.38 -23.28
N GLY A 120 5.27 -16.08 -22.15
CA GLY A 120 6.12 -15.93 -20.96
C GLY A 120 7.60 -16.24 -21.23
N VAL A 121 7.88 -17.34 -21.94
CA VAL A 121 9.25 -17.71 -22.33
C VAL A 121 9.87 -16.67 -23.26
N LEU A 122 9.14 -16.20 -24.28
CA LEU A 122 9.63 -15.19 -25.21
C LEU A 122 9.93 -13.86 -24.51
N VAL A 123 9.07 -13.41 -23.60
CA VAL A 123 9.30 -12.20 -22.81
C VAL A 123 10.50 -12.35 -21.89
N TYR A 124 10.67 -13.52 -21.26
CA TYR A 124 11.86 -13.81 -20.44
C TYR A 124 13.15 -13.81 -21.28
N LEU A 125 13.15 -14.47 -22.44
CA LEU A 125 14.30 -14.51 -23.34
C LEU A 125 14.64 -13.11 -23.87
N ARG A 126 13.64 -12.32 -24.26
CA ARG A 126 13.83 -10.91 -24.65
C ARG A 126 14.46 -10.11 -23.51
N HIS A 127 13.95 -10.29 -22.28
CA HIS A 127 14.47 -9.60 -21.10
C HIS A 127 15.95 -9.95 -20.85
N GLU A 128 16.30 -11.24 -20.85
CA GLU A 128 17.69 -11.70 -20.69
C GLU A 128 18.59 -11.24 -21.84
N TRP A 129 18.10 -11.27 -23.08
CA TRP A 129 18.86 -10.79 -24.24
C TRP A 129 19.14 -9.30 -24.15
N LEU A 130 18.16 -8.47 -23.81
CA LEU A 130 18.36 -7.04 -23.61
C LEU A 130 19.28 -6.76 -22.42
N ALA A 131 19.14 -7.50 -21.32
CA ALA A 131 20.02 -7.37 -20.17
C ALA A 131 21.48 -7.65 -20.55
N ARG A 132 21.72 -8.75 -21.29
CA ARG A 132 23.06 -9.13 -21.78
C ARG A 132 23.59 -8.20 -22.85
N PHE A 133 22.76 -7.79 -23.80
CA PHE A 133 23.13 -6.84 -24.86
C PHE A 133 23.53 -5.49 -24.27
N MET A 134 22.75 -4.99 -23.30
CA MET A 134 23.11 -3.79 -22.56
C MET A 134 24.36 -3.99 -21.70
N ALA A 135 24.60 -5.17 -21.14
CA ALA A 135 25.83 -5.47 -20.39
C ALA A 135 27.06 -5.59 -21.31
N ALA A 136 26.92 -6.20 -22.48
CA ALA A 136 27.99 -6.40 -23.46
C ALA A 136 28.41 -5.08 -24.13
N ARG A 137 27.46 -4.17 -24.41
CA ARG A 137 27.77 -2.81 -24.88
C ARG A 137 28.32 -1.88 -23.80
N ARG A 138 28.36 -2.31 -22.54
CA ARG A 138 28.88 -1.54 -21.39
C ARG A 138 30.35 -1.80 -21.07
N THR A 139 31.00 -2.75 -21.73
CA THR A 139 32.42 -3.07 -21.48
C THR A 139 33.39 -2.04 -22.05
N THR A 140 32.90 -1.05 -22.78
CA THR A 140 33.69 0.13 -23.17
C THR A 140 33.20 1.32 -22.35
N LYS A 141 34.13 1.99 -21.63
CA LYS A 141 34.01 3.18 -20.75
C LYS A 141 33.09 4.35 -21.20
N SER A 142 32.43 4.27 -22.35
CA SER A 142 31.82 5.38 -23.10
C SER A 142 30.42 5.83 -22.63
N TRP A 143 29.75 5.17 -21.68
CA TRP A 143 28.35 5.47 -21.33
C TRP A 143 28.11 5.75 -19.83
N ARG A 144 29.11 6.26 -19.11
CA ARG A 144 28.89 6.80 -17.76
C ARG A 144 28.39 8.23 -17.86
N HIS A 145 27.35 8.56 -17.12
CA HIS A 145 26.90 9.95 -17.02
C HIS A 145 27.91 10.72 -16.18
N ARG A 146 28.53 11.72 -16.77
CA ARG A 146 29.42 12.65 -16.08
C ARG A 146 28.58 13.55 -15.19
N VAL A 147 28.78 13.46 -13.89
CA VAL A 147 28.00 14.18 -12.90
C VAL A 147 28.88 15.06 -12.03
N LEU A 148 28.42 16.28 -11.85
CA LEU A 148 28.97 17.24 -10.89
C LEU A 148 28.11 17.23 -9.62
N TRP A 149 28.75 17.13 -8.46
CA TRP A 149 28.05 17.13 -7.17
C TRP A 149 28.06 18.53 -6.59
N VAL A 150 26.90 19.02 -6.18
CA VAL A 150 26.74 20.37 -5.64
C VAL A 150 26.21 20.28 -4.21
N GLY A 151 26.88 20.93 -3.28
CA GLY A 151 26.52 20.97 -1.86
C GLY A 151 27.67 20.54 -0.96
N ALA A 152 27.44 20.49 0.36
CA ALA A 152 28.48 20.16 1.33
C ALA A 152 29.11 18.78 1.05
N THR A 153 30.45 18.71 1.08
CA THR A 153 31.25 17.51 0.78
C THR A 153 30.80 16.27 1.59
N GLN A 154 30.50 16.43 2.88
CA GLN A 154 30.06 15.32 3.74
C GLN A 154 28.70 14.74 3.29
N GLU A 155 27.79 15.60 2.85
CA GLU A 155 26.45 15.21 2.41
C GLU A 155 26.49 14.56 1.02
N ASN A 156 27.39 15.02 0.15
CA ASN A 156 27.68 14.37 -1.14
C ASN A 156 28.29 12.98 -0.93
N ALA A 157 29.23 12.83 0.01
CA ALA A 157 29.83 11.53 0.35
C ALA A 157 28.77 10.53 0.84
N ARG A 158 27.89 10.93 1.78
CA ARG A 158 26.78 10.10 2.26
C ARG A 158 25.86 9.63 1.14
N LEU A 159 25.54 10.52 0.20
CA LEU A 159 24.70 10.16 -0.96
C LEU A 159 25.39 9.11 -1.83
N ARG A 160 26.67 9.29 -2.14
CA ARG A 160 27.44 8.32 -2.94
C ARG A 160 27.53 6.95 -2.29
N GLU A 161 27.67 6.89 -0.96
CA GLU A 161 27.67 5.63 -0.22
C GLU A 161 26.30 4.95 -0.23
N SER A 162 25.20 5.72 -0.24
CA SER A 162 23.84 5.18 -0.31
C SER A 162 23.46 4.60 -1.69
N LEU A 163 24.22 4.93 -2.74
CA LEU A 163 23.97 4.40 -4.09
C LEU A 163 24.32 2.92 -4.19
N SER A 164 23.46 2.15 -4.85
CA SER A 164 23.75 0.75 -5.15
C SER A 164 24.98 0.62 -6.06
N PRO A 165 25.69 -0.53 -6.04
CA PRO A 165 26.82 -0.76 -6.96
C PRO A 165 26.46 -0.52 -8.43
N ALA A 166 25.26 -0.91 -8.84
CA ALA A 166 24.78 -0.70 -10.21
C ALA A 166 24.52 0.76 -10.57
N GLU A 167 24.13 1.60 -9.60
CA GLU A 167 23.96 3.05 -9.80
C GLU A 167 25.31 3.76 -9.83
N ARG A 168 26.25 3.39 -8.95
CA ARG A 168 27.62 3.91 -8.95
C ARG A 168 28.34 3.61 -10.26
N ASP A 169 28.11 2.45 -10.86
CA ASP A 169 28.68 2.10 -12.16
C ASP A 169 28.19 2.98 -13.31
N GLN A 170 27.02 3.59 -13.19
CA GLN A 170 26.42 4.46 -14.21
C GLN A 170 26.87 5.92 -14.13
N LEU A 171 27.47 6.31 -13.02
CA LEU A 171 27.89 7.69 -12.76
C LEU A 171 29.41 7.80 -12.81
N GLU A 172 29.90 8.84 -13.48
CA GLU A 172 31.28 9.28 -13.38
C GLU A 172 31.28 10.60 -12.62
N SER A 173 31.82 10.57 -11.40
CA SER A 173 31.96 11.78 -10.58
C SER A 173 33.10 12.62 -11.14
N VAL A 174 32.78 13.77 -11.74
CA VAL A 174 33.83 14.60 -12.36
C VAL A 174 34.33 15.70 -11.43
N GLY A 175 33.51 16.14 -10.48
CA GLY A 175 33.92 17.12 -9.48
C GLY A 175 32.88 17.34 -8.39
N GLU A 176 33.26 18.17 -7.42
CA GLU A 176 32.38 18.72 -6.40
C GLU A 176 32.42 20.24 -6.47
N PHE A 177 31.30 20.87 -6.17
CA PHE A 177 31.15 22.32 -6.10
C PHE A 177 30.37 22.65 -4.83
N ASP A 178 30.93 23.50 -3.97
CA ASP A 178 30.24 23.94 -2.75
C ASP A 178 29.74 25.38 -2.94
N PRO A 179 28.41 25.59 -3.09
CA PRO A 179 27.85 26.93 -3.25
C PRO A 179 28.02 27.80 -1.99
N GLY A 180 28.42 27.20 -0.85
CA GLY A 180 28.76 27.90 0.39
C GLY A 180 30.04 28.75 0.26
N THR A 181 31.05 28.20 -0.41
CA THR A 181 32.43 28.72 -0.45
C THR A 181 32.85 29.22 -1.83
N GLU A 182 32.25 28.70 -2.91
CA GLU A 182 32.66 28.96 -4.28
C GLU A 182 31.66 29.82 -5.05
N SER A 183 32.15 30.57 -6.04
CA SER A 183 31.31 31.45 -6.87
C SER A 183 30.63 30.70 -8.02
N VAL A 184 29.47 31.19 -8.47
CA VAL A 184 28.73 30.63 -9.62
C VAL A 184 29.56 30.63 -10.92
N GLY A 185 30.52 31.56 -11.07
CA GLY A 185 31.43 31.55 -12.21
C GLY A 185 32.34 30.32 -12.26
N HIS A 186 32.75 29.80 -11.10
CA HIS A 186 33.53 28.57 -11.02
C HIS A 186 32.69 27.35 -11.44
N LEU A 187 31.42 27.31 -11.05
CA LEU A 187 30.49 26.29 -11.50
C LEU A 187 30.40 26.24 -13.03
N VAL A 188 30.24 27.38 -13.70
CA VAL A 188 30.16 27.44 -15.17
C VAL A 188 31.45 26.92 -15.81
N ASN A 189 32.61 27.30 -15.29
CA ASN A 189 33.89 26.80 -15.76
C ASN A 189 33.99 25.26 -15.63
N LEU A 190 33.57 24.71 -14.49
CA LEU A 190 33.53 23.25 -14.29
C LEU A 190 32.57 22.57 -15.27
N LEU A 191 31.42 23.18 -15.58
CA LEU A 191 30.49 22.65 -16.58
C LEU A 191 31.14 22.59 -17.97
N HIS A 192 31.90 23.62 -18.36
CA HIS A 192 32.61 23.70 -19.63
C HIS A 192 33.79 22.71 -19.72
N GLU A 193 34.67 22.72 -18.72
CA GLU A 193 35.90 21.91 -18.70
C GLU A 193 35.59 20.40 -18.69
N HIS A 194 34.57 20.01 -17.93
CA HIS A 194 34.28 18.60 -17.67
C HIS A 194 33.15 18.03 -18.53
N SER A 195 32.49 18.87 -19.35
CA SER A 195 31.37 18.48 -20.22
C SER A 195 30.33 17.65 -19.46
N VAL A 196 29.86 18.21 -18.36
CA VAL A 196 28.98 17.57 -17.37
C VAL A 196 27.61 17.26 -18.00
N ASN A 197 27.11 16.04 -17.81
CA ASN A 197 25.78 15.65 -18.31
C ASN A 197 24.66 16.01 -17.33
N ALA A 198 24.94 15.94 -16.02
CA ALA A 198 23.98 16.29 -14.99
C ALA A 198 24.66 16.87 -13.75
N VAL A 199 23.97 17.78 -13.07
CA VAL A 199 24.36 18.33 -11.78
C VAL A 199 23.47 17.74 -10.70
N ILE A 200 24.04 17.06 -9.70
CA ILE A 200 23.29 16.58 -8.53
C ILE A 200 23.43 17.61 -7.41
N VAL A 201 22.35 18.30 -7.09
CA VAL A 201 22.31 19.33 -6.04
C VAL A 201 21.74 18.74 -4.77
N ASN A 202 22.51 18.76 -3.69
CA ASN A 202 22.02 18.47 -2.36
C ASN A 202 21.61 19.77 -1.68
N LEU A 203 20.31 19.95 -1.43
CA LEU A 203 19.74 21.17 -0.86
C LEU A 203 20.16 21.44 0.59
N ALA A 204 20.79 20.48 1.27
CA ALA A 204 21.21 20.66 2.66
C ALA A 204 22.21 21.83 2.78
N GLY A 205 21.77 22.93 3.41
CA GLY A 205 22.61 24.10 3.69
C GLY A 205 22.72 25.14 2.56
N ILE A 206 21.96 25.00 1.47
CA ILE A 206 21.92 25.97 0.37
C ILE A 206 20.75 26.94 0.58
N ASP A 207 20.99 28.26 0.50
CA ASP A 207 19.93 29.27 0.52
C ASP A 207 19.17 29.34 -0.81
N ASN A 208 17.90 29.74 -0.75
CA ASN A 208 17.02 29.80 -1.93
C ASN A 208 17.58 30.69 -3.04
N THR A 209 18.27 31.78 -2.68
CA THR A 209 18.84 32.73 -3.65
C THR A 209 19.99 32.09 -4.43
N ARG A 210 20.97 31.46 -3.76
CA ARG A 210 22.06 30.74 -4.45
C ARG A 210 21.55 29.55 -5.25
N LEU A 211 20.54 28.84 -4.76
CA LEU A 211 19.90 27.76 -5.51
C LEU A 211 19.30 28.27 -6.82
N GLN A 212 18.56 29.40 -6.80
CA GLN A 212 18.01 29.99 -8.02
C GLN A 212 19.10 30.38 -9.01
N PHE A 213 20.20 30.99 -8.55
CA PHE A 213 21.34 31.33 -9.42
C PHE A 213 21.98 30.10 -10.04
N LEU A 214 22.15 29.03 -9.25
CA LEU A 214 22.71 27.76 -9.73
C LEU A 214 21.80 27.09 -10.76
N LEU A 215 20.50 27.00 -10.47
CA LEU A 215 19.52 26.45 -11.40
C LEU A 215 19.48 27.25 -12.70
N SER A 216 19.49 28.59 -12.60
CA SER A 216 19.52 29.48 -13.77
C SER A 216 20.80 29.32 -14.59
N ALA A 217 21.95 29.13 -13.94
CA ALA A 217 23.22 28.89 -14.63
C ALA A 217 23.20 27.54 -15.37
N CYS A 218 22.76 26.47 -14.71
CA CYS A 218 22.63 25.16 -15.35
C CYS A 218 21.59 25.16 -16.49
N GLU A 219 20.49 25.90 -16.34
CA GLU A 219 19.46 26.04 -17.38
C GLU A 219 20.02 26.72 -18.63
N ARG A 220 20.78 27.82 -18.47
CA ARG A 220 21.44 28.53 -19.58
C ARG A 220 22.46 27.65 -20.31
N GLU A 221 23.19 26.82 -19.57
CA GLU A 221 24.17 25.87 -20.12
C GLU A 221 23.51 24.59 -20.69
N GLY A 222 22.18 24.43 -20.57
CA GLY A 222 21.46 23.25 -21.05
C GLY A 222 21.78 21.96 -20.27
N VAL A 223 22.31 22.07 -19.06
CA VAL A 223 22.71 20.93 -18.23
C VAL A 223 21.56 20.48 -17.34
N SER A 224 21.29 19.18 -17.30
CA SER A 224 20.21 18.64 -16.47
C SER A 224 20.53 18.73 -14.98
N VAL A 225 19.61 19.23 -14.16
CA VAL A 225 19.79 19.31 -12.70
C VAL A 225 18.90 18.29 -12.00
N ILE A 226 19.49 17.55 -11.06
CA ILE A 226 18.83 16.59 -10.19
C ILE A 226 18.93 17.13 -8.77
N VAL A 227 17.82 17.56 -8.20
CA VAL A 227 17.79 18.15 -6.86
C VAL A 227 17.40 17.08 -5.85
N ARG A 228 18.30 16.76 -4.92
CA ARG A 228 18.01 15.97 -3.73
C ARG A 228 17.63 16.93 -2.60
N PRO A 229 16.39 16.88 -2.11
CA PRO A 229 16.02 17.61 -0.91
C PRO A 229 16.75 17.02 0.32
N GLY A 230 17.42 17.89 1.09
CA GLY A 230 18.40 17.49 2.14
C GLY A 230 17.79 16.90 3.43
N PHE A 231 16.48 17.02 3.62
CA PHE A 231 15.76 16.59 4.84
C PHE A 231 15.43 15.08 4.94
N PHE A 232 16.05 14.21 4.14
CA PHE A 232 15.42 12.95 3.70
C PHE A 232 15.95 11.66 4.30
N ALA A 233 16.88 11.71 5.23
CA ALA A 233 17.54 10.48 5.67
C ALA A 233 16.59 9.46 6.37
N ARG A 234 15.44 9.87 6.93
CA ARG A 234 14.58 8.99 7.76
C ARG A 234 13.08 9.37 7.85
N SER A 235 12.43 9.90 6.82
CA SER A 235 10.98 10.15 6.92
C SER A 235 10.18 8.85 6.66
N PRO A 236 9.35 8.35 7.60
CA PRO A 236 8.45 7.22 7.37
C PRO A 236 7.24 7.59 6.48
N PHE A 237 7.08 8.88 6.17
CA PHE A 237 5.99 9.40 5.35
C PHE A 237 6.27 9.22 3.86
N GLY A 238 5.27 8.73 3.12
CA GLY A 238 5.35 8.62 1.68
C GLY A 238 5.41 10.02 1.05
N MET A 239 6.40 10.26 0.20
CA MET A 239 6.53 11.52 -0.50
C MET A 239 6.29 11.37 -1.99
N SER A 240 5.51 12.29 -2.54
CA SER A 240 5.37 12.45 -3.98
C SER A 240 5.57 13.92 -4.37
N VAL A 241 6.16 14.15 -5.54
CA VAL A 241 6.06 15.44 -6.20
C VAL A 241 4.68 15.49 -6.87
N ASP A 242 3.92 16.52 -6.56
CA ASP A 242 2.60 16.78 -7.14
C ASP A 242 2.57 18.19 -7.74
N TRP A 243 1.49 18.55 -8.42
CA TRP A 243 1.30 19.90 -8.96
C TRP A 243 0.08 20.55 -8.30
N PHE A 244 0.28 21.71 -7.68
CA PHE A 244 -0.79 22.48 -7.08
C PHE A 244 -0.71 23.92 -7.56
N ALA A 245 -1.82 24.45 -8.09
CA ALA A 245 -1.90 25.79 -8.68
C ALA A 245 -0.85 26.09 -9.77
N GLY A 246 -0.43 25.07 -10.53
CA GLY A 246 0.58 25.22 -11.59
C GLY A 246 2.03 25.21 -11.09
N GLU A 247 2.24 24.99 -9.79
CA GLU A 247 3.57 24.89 -9.18
C GLU A 247 3.85 23.47 -8.71
N PRO A 248 5.09 22.97 -8.88
CA PRO A 248 5.48 21.66 -8.35
C PRO A 248 5.58 21.75 -6.83
N VAL A 249 4.78 20.95 -6.14
CA VAL A 249 4.76 20.85 -4.68
C VAL A 249 5.26 19.50 -4.20
N ILE A 250 5.79 19.48 -2.99
CA ILE A 250 6.15 18.25 -2.31
C ILE A 250 5.00 17.85 -1.38
N HIS A 251 4.33 16.75 -1.70
CA HIS A 251 3.26 16.20 -0.89
C HIS A 251 3.79 15.13 0.06
N TYR A 252 3.61 15.35 1.37
CA TYR A 252 3.91 14.38 2.42
C TYR A 252 2.62 13.66 2.83
N SER A 253 2.51 12.38 2.46
CA SER A 253 1.39 11.55 2.89
C SER A 253 1.67 10.92 4.25
N ALA A 254 0.79 11.22 5.22
CA ALA A 254 0.80 10.57 6.54
C ALA A 254 0.56 9.05 6.45
N GLN A 255 -0.09 8.60 5.38
CA GLN A 255 -0.39 7.19 5.10
C GLN A 255 0.50 6.69 3.96
N SER A 256 1.26 5.63 4.21
CA SER A 256 2.16 5.03 3.21
C SER A 256 1.43 4.09 2.22
N ALA A 257 0.13 3.84 2.43
CA ALA A 257 -0.67 2.93 1.63
C ALA A 257 -1.09 3.54 0.27
N PRO A 258 -0.89 2.85 -0.86
CA PRO A 258 -1.42 3.27 -2.15
C PRO A 258 -2.95 3.39 -2.13
N ALA A 259 -3.52 4.40 -2.80
CA ALA A 259 -4.97 4.63 -2.85
C ALA A 259 -5.77 3.40 -3.29
N VAL A 260 -5.25 2.61 -4.23
CA VAL A 260 -5.88 1.36 -4.69
C VAL A 260 -6.06 0.37 -3.54
N HIS A 261 -5.07 0.24 -2.66
CA HIS A 261 -5.15 -0.67 -1.52
C HIS A 261 -6.22 -0.21 -0.51
N LEU A 262 -6.36 1.10 -0.30
CA LEU A 262 -7.40 1.67 0.56
C LEU A 262 -8.81 1.44 -0.02
N ILE A 263 -8.98 1.54 -1.34
CA ILE A 263 -10.25 1.22 -2.00
C ILE A 263 -10.58 -0.26 -1.86
N LEU A 264 -9.61 -1.15 -2.15
CA LEU A 264 -9.79 -2.60 -1.98
C LEU A 264 -10.15 -2.97 -0.54
N LYS A 265 -9.49 -2.34 0.43
CA LYS A 265 -9.79 -2.45 1.86
C LYS A 265 -11.24 -2.07 2.17
N GLN A 266 -11.73 -0.96 1.64
CA GLN A 266 -13.11 -0.52 1.86
C GLN A 266 -14.14 -1.46 1.23
N LEU A 267 -13.89 -1.94 0.01
CA LEU A 267 -14.76 -2.92 -0.65
C LEU A 267 -14.80 -4.24 0.12
N PHE A 268 -13.63 -4.71 0.59
CA PHE A 268 -13.53 -5.89 1.43
C PHE A 268 -14.31 -5.72 2.74
N ASP A 269 -14.09 -4.62 3.47
CA ASP A 269 -14.78 -4.35 4.73
C ASP A 269 -16.31 -4.33 4.53
N PHE A 270 -16.79 -3.69 3.46
CA PHE A 270 -18.22 -3.66 3.13
C PHE A 270 -18.77 -5.06 2.83
N ALA A 271 -18.15 -5.78 1.90
CA ALA A 271 -18.61 -7.10 1.47
C ALA A 271 -18.57 -8.13 2.61
N ALA A 272 -17.45 -8.20 3.34
CA ALA A 272 -17.27 -9.11 4.45
C ALA A 272 -18.26 -8.80 5.59
N THR A 273 -18.50 -7.52 5.88
CA THR A 273 -19.48 -7.11 6.89
C THR A 273 -20.91 -7.45 6.49
N ALA A 274 -21.29 -7.25 5.22
CA ALA A 274 -22.61 -7.57 4.73
C ALA A 274 -22.90 -9.08 4.84
N VAL A 275 -21.95 -9.91 4.44
CA VAL A 275 -22.04 -11.38 4.60
C VAL A 275 -22.12 -11.76 6.08
N LEU A 276 -21.25 -11.18 6.92
CA LEU A 276 -21.21 -11.49 8.34
C LEU A 276 -22.54 -11.14 9.02
N LEU A 277 -23.11 -9.97 8.74
CA LEU A 277 -24.41 -9.54 9.28
C LEU A 277 -25.54 -10.49 8.90
N LEU A 278 -25.56 -10.98 7.66
CA LEU A 278 -26.55 -11.96 7.21
C LEU A 278 -26.44 -13.27 7.99
N LEU A 279 -25.22 -13.76 8.19
CA LEU A 279 -24.95 -15.01 8.92
C LEU A 279 -25.30 -14.90 10.41
N ILE A 280 -25.02 -13.76 11.04
CA ILE A 280 -25.28 -13.57 12.48
C ILE A 280 -26.64 -12.95 12.79
N ALA A 281 -27.48 -12.66 11.79
CA ALA A 281 -28.79 -12.04 12.00
C ALA A 281 -29.68 -12.77 13.03
N PRO A 282 -29.78 -14.12 13.03
CA PRO A 282 -30.54 -14.85 14.05
C PRO A 282 -29.98 -14.64 15.47
N LEU A 283 -28.65 -14.60 15.60
CA LEU A 283 -27.98 -14.35 16.88
C LEU A 283 -28.23 -12.92 17.37
N LEU A 284 -28.19 -11.92 16.48
CA LEU A 284 -28.51 -10.54 16.82
C LEU A 284 -29.93 -10.41 17.36
N LEU A 285 -30.90 -11.08 16.71
CA LEU A 285 -32.29 -11.10 17.18
C LEU A 285 -32.40 -11.71 18.58
N LEU A 286 -31.73 -12.84 18.83
CA LEU A 286 -31.71 -13.48 20.15
C LEU A 286 -31.14 -12.56 21.24
N ILE A 287 -30.05 -11.85 20.93
CA ILE A 287 -29.43 -10.88 21.86
C ILE A 287 -30.40 -9.73 22.14
N VAL A 288 -31.06 -9.20 21.11
CA VAL A 288 -32.04 -8.11 21.23
C VAL A 288 -33.19 -8.52 22.17
N LEU A 289 -33.77 -9.70 21.96
CA LEU A 289 -34.83 -10.24 22.81
C LEU A 289 -34.35 -10.43 24.25
N THR A 290 -33.18 -11.03 24.44
CA THR A 290 -32.60 -11.27 25.78
C THR A 290 -32.42 -9.96 26.55
N ILE A 291 -31.86 -8.91 25.92
CA ILE A 291 -31.68 -7.61 26.57
C ILE A 291 -33.03 -6.98 26.92
N LYS A 292 -34.03 -7.09 26.01
CA LYS A 292 -35.35 -6.50 26.19
C LYS A 292 -36.13 -7.15 27.33
N PHE A 293 -36.01 -8.46 27.53
CA PHE A 293 -36.67 -9.18 28.62
C PHE A 293 -35.94 -9.06 29.97
N THR A 294 -34.62 -8.85 29.97
CA THR A 294 -33.83 -8.82 31.20
C THR A 294 -33.58 -7.41 31.77
N SER A 295 -33.76 -6.35 30.97
CA SER A 295 -33.54 -4.98 31.42
C SER A 295 -34.47 -3.95 30.75
N PRO A 296 -35.07 -3.01 31.49
CA PRO A 296 -35.93 -1.98 30.92
C PRO A 296 -35.13 -0.92 30.14
N GLY A 297 -35.65 -0.45 29.00
CA GLY A 297 -35.10 0.64 28.18
C GLY A 297 -34.59 0.22 26.78
N PRO A 298 -33.78 1.05 26.10
CA PRO A 298 -33.32 0.80 24.72
C PRO A 298 -32.26 -0.31 24.65
N VAL A 299 -32.35 -1.12 23.59
CA VAL A 299 -31.44 -2.26 23.36
C VAL A 299 -30.07 -1.79 22.87
N LEU A 300 -30.04 -0.73 22.06
CA LEU A 300 -28.81 -0.14 21.54
C LEU A 300 -28.37 1.03 22.43
N PHE A 301 -27.10 1.01 22.79
CA PHE A 301 -26.36 2.12 23.36
C PHE A 301 -25.64 2.88 22.25
N ARG A 302 -25.63 4.21 22.33
CA ARG A 302 -25.04 5.10 21.32
C ARG A 302 -24.09 6.08 21.99
N GLN A 303 -22.87 6.23 21.46
CA GLN A 303 -21.88 7.16 22.02
C GLN A 303 -21.08 7.85 20.93
N GLN A 304 -20.80 9.14 21.11
CA GLN A 304 -19.91 9.89 20.22
C GLN A 304 -18.46 9.43 20.39
N ARG A 305 -17.84 9.03 19.28
CA ARG A 305 -16.45 8.58 19.22
C ARG A 305 -15.70 9.32 18.13
N ALA A 306 -14.38 9.43 18.27
CA ALA A 306 -13.52 10.00 17.25
C ALA A 306 -13.28 8.99 16.12
N GLY A 307 -13.59 9.40 14.90
CA GLY A 307 -13.33 8.67 13.66
C GLY A 307 -12.09 9.17 12.93
N LEU A 308 -12.08 8.99 11.60
CA LEU A 308 -11.01 9.44 10.73
C LEU A 308 -10.77 10.95 10.88
N ASN A 309 -9.51 11.32 11.09
CA ASN A 309 -9.03 12.69 11.38
C ASN A 309 -9.73 13.33 12.57
N GLY A 310 -10.22 12.53 13.52
CA GLY A 310 -10.94 13.01 14.70
C GLY A 310 -12.39 13.40 14.45
N ARG A 311 -12.94 13.19 13.24
CA ARG A 311 -14.34 13.51 12.95
C ARG A 311 -15.27 12.69 13.85
N PRO A 312 -16.20 13.31 14.59
CA PRO A 312 -17.09 12.59 15.48
C PRO A 312 -18.08 11.72 14.69
N PHE A 313 -18.33 10.50 15.17
CA PHE A 313 -19.39 9.63 14.67
C PHE A 313 -20.09 8.90 15.82
N GLN A 314 -21.30 8.41 15.56
CA GLN A 314 -22.11 7.74 16.57
C GLN A 314 -21.85 6.23 16.56
N LEU A 315 -21.06 5.75 17.52
CA LEU A 315 -20.78 4.33 17.72
C LEU A 315 -22.02 3.61 18.28
N LEU A 316 -22.36 2.44 17.71
CA LEU A 316 -23.45 1.60 18.17
C LEU A 316 -22.93 0.41 18.99
N LYS A 317 -23.57 0.09 20.11
CA LYS A 317 -23.32 -1.13 20.89
C LYS A 317 -24.62 -1.70 21.43
N PHE A 318 -24.63 -2.98 21.80
CA PHE A 318 -25.70 -3.46 22.66
C PHE A 318 -25.50 -2.95 24.08
N ARG A 319 -26.61 -2.65 24.73
CA ARG A 319 -26.59 -2.20 26.12
C ARG A 319 -26.17 -3.35 27.03
N SER A 320 -25.02 -3.18 27.68
CA SER A 320 -24.50 -4.10 28.71
C SER A 320 -24.59 -3.55 30.14
N MET A 321 -24.81 -2.25 30.29
CA MET A 321 -24.91 -1.54 31.58
C MET A 321 -26.34 -1.09 31.88
N ARG A 322 -26.63 -0.79 33.15
CA ARG A 322 -27.90 -0.19 33.58
C ARG A 322 -28.09 1.19 32.95
N THR A 323 -29.33 1.58 32.70
CA THR A 323 -29.67 2.92 32.20
C THR A 323 -29.20 3.97 33.21
N GLY A 324 -28.52 5.02 32.74
CA GLY A 324 -27.94 6.07 33.61
C GLY A 324 -26.50 5.80 34.07
N ALA A 325 -25.89 4.67 33.72
CA ALA A 325 -24.53 4.33 34.14
C ALA A 325 -23.44 5.38 33.80
N GLU A 326 -23.63 6.21 32.77
CA GLU A 326 -22.67 7.24 32.38
C GLU A 326 -22.47 8.31 33.45
N THR A 327 -23.53 8.71 34.17
CA THR A 327 -23.43 9.76 35.21
C THR A 327 -22.63 9.31 36.43
N GLU A 328 -22.50 8.00 36.64
CA GLU A 328 -21.72 7.41 37.73
C GLU A 328 -20.21 7.32 37.41
N GLN A 329 -19.79 7.62 36.17
CA GLN A 329 -18.38 7.47 35.76
C GLN A 329 -17.44 8.34 36.60
N ALA A 330 -17.83 9.57 36.93
CA ALA A 330 -17.02 10.48 37.75
C ALA A 330 -16.82 9.95 39.17
N ALA A 331 -17.87 9.35 39.77
CA ALA A 331 -17.79 8.75 41.10
C ALA A 331 -16.91 7.49 41.15
N LEU A 332 -16.72 6.82 40.01
CA LEU A 332 -15.89 5.63 39.87
C LEU A 332 -14.46 5.93 39.37
N ALA A 333 -14.08 7.21 39.21
CA ALA A 333 -12.75 7.62 38.76
C ALA A 333 -11.62 7.01 39.60
N ALA A 334 -11.81 6.89 40.92
CA ALA A 334 -10.85 6.29 41.85
C ALA A 334 -10.60 4.78 41.63
N LYS A 335 -11.45 4.10 40.86
CA LYS A 335 -11.33 2.67 40.54
C LYS A 335 -10.76 2.43 39.13
N ASN A 336 -10.28 3.47 38.45
CA ASN A 336 -9.69 3.34 37.12
C ASN A 336 -8.40 2.50 37.18
N GLU A 337 -8.36 1.41 36.42
CA GLU A 337 -7.21 0.49 36.37
C GLU A 337 -6.23 0.85 35.25
N MET A 338 -6.60 1.78 34.35
CA MET A 338 -5.77 2.22 33.22
C MET A 338 -5.12 3.57 33.50
N THR A 339 -3.83 3.71 33.21
CA THR A 339 -3.16 5.01 33.23
C THR A 339 -3.49 5.83 31.97
N GLY A 340 -3.42 7.16 32.06
CA GLY A 340 -3.65 8.07 30.93
C GLY A 340 -5.12 8.52 30.78
N PRO A 341 -5.52 9.00 29.58
CA PRO A 341 -6.81 9.67 29.39
C PRO A 341 -8.01 8.71 29.31
N VAL A 342 -7.78 7.39 29.36
CA VAL A 342 -8.80 6.36 29.15
C VAL A 342 -9.34 5.82 30.47
N PHE A 343 -10.64 5.56 30.51
CA PHE A 343 -11.30 4.97 31.67
C PHE A 343 -11.61 3.48 31.48
N LYS A 344 -11.13 2.62 32.37
CA LYS A 344 -11.33 1.17 32.35
C LYS A 344 -11.38 0.58 33.77
N ILE A 345 -12.39 -0.25 34.03
CA ILE A 345 -12.58 -1.00 35.28
C ILE A 345 -12.90 -2.45 34.91
N ALA A 346 -12.20 -3.44 35.50
CA ALA A 346 -12.45 -4.84 35.19
C ALA A 346 -13.77 -5.35 35.81
N LYS A 347 -14.05 -5.05 37.07
CA LYS A 347 -15.30 -5.45 37.76
C LYS A 347 -16.23 -4.26 37.94
N ASP A 348 -16.77 -3.76 36.82
CA ASP A 348 -17.65 -2.60 36.83
C ASP A 348 -19.04 -2.95 37.42
N PRO A 349 -19.45 -2.33 38.55
CA PRO A 349 -20.72 -2.64 39.21
C PRO A 349 -21.96 -2.23 38.40
N ARG A 350 -21.79 -1.39 37.37
CA ARG A 350 -22.87 -0.90 36.51
C ARG A 350 -23.32 -1.93 35.46
N VAL A 351 -22.55 -3.00 35.28
CA VAL A 351 -22.77 -4.03 34.26
C VAL A 351 -23.85 -5.02 34.72
N THR A 352 -24.82 -5.27 33.84
CA THR A 352 -25.89 -6.27 34.08
C THR A 352 -25.33 -7.71 33.98
N PRO A 353 -25.98 -8.72 34.59
CA PRO A 353 -25.54 -10.11 34.48
C PRO A 353 -25.40 -10.58 33.02
N ILE A 354 -26.39 -10.29 32.18
CA ILE A 354 -26.33 -10.57 30.73
C ILE A 354 -25.23 -9.74 30.05
N GLY A 355 -25.09 -8.46 30.44
CA GLY A 355 -24.05 -7.58 29.92
C GLY A 355 -22.63 -8.10 30.17
N ARG A 356 -22.41 -8.80 31.29
CA ARG A 356 -21.13 -9.45 31.58
C ARG A 356 -20.83 -10.56 30.58
N PHE A 357 -21.82 -11.38 30.23
CA PHE A 357 -21.68 -12.39 29.18
C PHE A 357 -21.41 -11.75 27.82
N LEU A 358 -22.19 -10.72 27.44
CA LEU A 358 -22.01 -10.02 26.17
C LEU A 358 -20.61 -9.40 26.04
N ARG A 359 -20.12 -8.71 27.09
CA ARG A 359 -18.78 -8.11 27.10
C ARG A 359 -17.66 -9.14 27.08
N ARG A 360 -17.81 -10.27 27.80
CA ARG A 360 -16.82 -11.35 27.82
C ARG A 360 -16.56 -11.92 26.43
N HIS A 361 -17.63 -12.11 25.66
CA HIS A 361 -17.57 -12.61 24.29
C HIS A 361 -17.55 -11.49 23.23
N SER A 362 -17.44 -10.21 23.64
CA SER A 362 -17.49 -9.04 22.74
C SER A 362 -18.74 -8.98 21.85
N LEU A 363 -19.81 -9.67 22.24
CA LEU A 363 -21.08 -9.68 21.51
C LEU A 363 -21.77 -8.32 21.61
N ASP A 364 -21.45 -7.52 22.64
CA ASP A 364 -21.96 -6.16 22.78
C ASP A 364 -21.47 -5.21 21.69
N GLU A 365 -20.38 -5.54 21.01
CA GLU A 365 -19.77 -4.71 19.96
C GLU A 365 -20.31 -5.03 18.55
N LEU A 366 -21.12 -6.09 18.38
CA LEU A 366 -21.66 -6.49 17.07
C LEU A 366 -22.46 -5.41 16.33
N PRO A 367 -23.24 -4.51 16.99
CA PRO A 367 -23.93 -3.42 16.29
C PRO A 367 -23.00 -2.45 15.55
N GLN A 368 -21.70 -2.42 15.88
CA GLN A 368 -20.70 -1.62 15.17
C GLN A 368 -20.48 -2.08 13.72
N LEU A 369 -20.88 -3.31 13.35
CA LEU A 369 -20.90 -3.75 11.96
C LEU A 369 -21.75 -2.82 11.08
N TRP A 370 -22.79 -2.20 11.64
CA TRP A 370 -23.56 -1.19 10.93
C TRP A 370 -22.77 0.10 10.69
N ASN A 371 -21.88 0.49 11.61
CA ASN A 371 -20.94 1.61 11.42
C ASN A 371 -19.92 1.31 10.32
N VAL A 372 -19.50 0.04 10.17
CA VAL A 372 -18.62 -0.39 9.08
C VAL A 372 -19.33 -0.29 7.73
N LEU A 373 -20.60 -0.74 7.62
CA LEU A 373 -21.39 -0.58 6.40
C LEU A 373 -21.61 0.89 5.99
N ARG A 374 -21.74 1.80 6.97
CA ARG A 374 -21.84 3.24 6.72
C ARG A 374 -20.50 3.90 6.34
N GLY A 375 -19.39 3.16 6.39
CA GLY A 375 -18.05 3.68 6.12
C GLY A 375 -17.46 4.55 7.24
N GLU A 376 -18.10 4.60 8.41
CA GLU A 376 -17.61 5.33 9.60
C GLU A 376 -16.46 4.58 10.28
N MET A 377 -16.50 3.25 10.20
CA MET A 377 -15.51 2.33 10.75
C MET A 377 -14.97 1.36 9.68
N SER A 378 -13.91 0.65 10.04
CA SER A 378 -13.36 -0.51 9.33
C SER A 378 -13.53 -1.77 10.19
N LEU A 379 -13.45 -2.97 9.59
CA LEU A 379 -13.37 -4.21 10.36
C LEU A 379 -12.10 -4.25 11.22
N VAL A 380 -10.98 -3.76 10.69
CA VAL A 380 -9.68 -3.73 11.38
C VAL A 380 -9.12 -2.31 11.37
N GLY A 381 -8.68 -1.84 12.53
CA GLY A 381 -8.13 -0.50 12.72
C GLY A 381 -8.04 -0.11 14.20
N PRO A 382 -7.42 1.02 14.55
CA PRO A 382 -7.32 1.49 15.93
C PRO A 382 -8.70 1.59 16.61
N ARG A 383 -8.79 1.27 17.90
CA ARG A 383 -10.09 1.29 18.60
C ARG A 383 -10.58 2.74 18.77
N PRO A 384 -11.86 3.04 18.45
CA PRO A 384 -12.40 4.39 18.57
C PRO A 384 -12.54 4.83 20.03
N LEU A 385 -12.00 6.00 20.36
CA LEU A 385 -12.04 6.60 21.70
C LEU A 385 -13.14 7.65 21.82
N PRO A 386 -13.69 7.90 23.02
CA PRO A 386 -14.62 9.01 23.25
C PRO A 386 -13.95 10.34 22.94
N ILE A 387 -14.74 11.28 22.43
CA ILE A 387 -14.25 12.62 22.07
C ILE A 387 -13.56 13.30 23.26
N GLU A 388 -14.10 13.14 24.47
CA GLU A 388 -13.52 13.73 25.69
C GLU A 388 -12.15 13.14 26.08
N GLU A 389 -11.89 11.86 25.76
CA GLU A 389 -10.58 11.26 25.99
C GLU A 389 -9.57 11.75 24.93
N VAL A 390 -10.02 11.90 23.68
CA VAL A 390 -9.19 12.42 22.57
C VAL A 390 -8.79 13.88 22.78
N LYS A 391 -9.67 14.70 23.37
CA LYS A 391 -9.35 16.09 23.74
C LYS A 391 -8.22 16.19 24.77
N ARG A 392 -8.00 15.16 25.58
CA ARG A 392 -6.94 15.09 26.62
C ARG A 392 -5.61 14.55 26.08
N PHE A 393 -5.47 14.37 24.77
CA PHE A 393 -4.21 13.95 24.18
C PHE A 393 -3.18 15.09 24.25
N ASN A 394 -2.15 14.86 25.06
CA ASN A 394 -1.00 15.75 25.23
C ASN A 394 0.19 15.38 24.33
N ASP A 395 0.20 14.16 23.77
CA ASP A 395 1.26 13.66 22.88
C ASP A 395 0.74 13.58 21.43
N ASP A 396 1.53 14.10 20.49
CA ASP A 396 1.23 14.07 19.05
C ASP A 396 1.18 12.64 18.50
N ALA A 397 1.95 11.71 19.09
CA ALA A 397 1.89 10.29 18.76
C ALA A 397 0.49 9.70 19.00
N HIS A 398 -0.23 10.22 20.01
CA HIS A 398 -1.61 9.79 20.30
C HIS A 398 -2.56 10.23 19.18
N ARG A 399 -2.38 11.44 18.64
CA ARG A 399 -3.24 11.97 17.57
C ARG A 399 -3.05 11.23 16.25
N ARG A 400 -1.84 10.73 15.96
CA ARG A 400 -1.55 9.97 14.73
C ARG A 400 -2.44 8.75 14.55
N ARG A 401 -2.97 8.16 15.62
CA ARG A 401 -3.93 7.05 15.56
C ARG A 401 -5.25 7.39 14.84
N LEU A 402 -5.59 8.68 14.80
CA LEU A 402 -6.79 9.20 14.13
C LEU A 402 -6.59 9.33 12.62
N SER A 403 -5.37 9.13 12.10
CA SER A 403 -5.07 9.24 10.68
C SER A 403 -5.71 8.14 9.82
N VAL A 404 -6.23 7.06 10.43
CA VAL A 404 -6.92 5.96 9.74
C VAL A 404 -8.34 5.77 10.30
N ARG A 405 -9.20 5.07 9.56
CA ARG A 405 -10.54 4.74 10.08
C ARG A 405 -10.42 3.83 11.30
N PRO A 406 -11.19 4.07 12.37
CA PRO A 406 -11.19 3.19 13.53
C PRO A 406 -11.73 1.81 13.18
N GLY A 407 -11.25 0.79 13.89
CA GLY A 407 -11.60 -0.60 13.68
C GLY A 407 -12.60 -1.17 14.69
N LEU A 408 -13.37 -2.15 14.25
CA LEU A 408 -14.09 -3.06 15.15
C LEU A 408 -13.09 -3.88 15.99
N THR A 409 -12.08 -4.44 15.31
CA THR A 409 -10.94 -5.10 15.95
C THR A 409 -9.61 -4.42 15.64
N CYS A 410 -8.60 -4.70 16.46
CA CYS A 410 -7.30 -4.05 16.41
C CYS A 410 -6.19 -4.98 16.91
N LEU A 411 -4.93 -4.59 16.66
CA LEU A 411 -3.77 -5.41 17.00
C LEU A 411 -3.70 -5.72 18.50
N TRP A 412 -3.93 -4.75 19.37
CA TRP A 412 -3.83 -4.98 20.81
C TRP A 412 -4.96 -5.85 21.37
N GLN A 413 -6.14 -5.91 20.71
CA GLN A 413 -7.22 -6.80 21.11
C GLN A 413 -6.81 -8.27 21.02
N ILE A 414 -5.94 -8.62 20.06
CA ILE A 414 -5.42 -9.99 19.91
C ILE A 414 -4.10 -10.22 20.65
N SER A 415 -3.37 -9.17 21.02
CA SER A 415 -2.04 -9.25 21.66
C SER A 415 -2.06 -9.22 23.20
N GLY A 416 -3.22 -9.16 23.86
CA GLY A 416 -3.29 -9.21 25.34
C GLY A 416 -4.53 -8.56 25.96
N ARG A 417 -5.21 -7.66 25.23
CA ARG A 417 -6.47 -6.99 25.62
C ARG A 417 -6.46 -6.34 27.02
N ASN A 418 -6.70 -7.13 28.06
CA ASN A 418 -6.75 -6.67 29.45
C ASN A 418 -5.38 -6.65 30.14
N ASP A 419 -4.38 -7.33 29.60
CA ASP A 419 -3.03 -7.36 30.18
C ASP A 419 -2.21 -6.09 29.87
N ILE A 420 -2.74 -5.21 29.02
CA ILE A 420 -2.16 -3.90 28.71
C ILE A 420 -2.67 -2.90 29.74
N ALA A 421 -1.81 -2.54 30.68
CA ALA A 421 -2.11 -1.61 31.78
C ALA A 421 -1.75 -0.14 31.45
N GLN A 422 -0.87 0.08 30.47
CA GLN A 422 -0.40 1.41 30.06
C GLN A 422 -1.01 1.85 28.73
N PHE A 423 -1.47 3.09 28.65
CA PHE A 423 -2.03 3.64 27.42
C PHE A 423 -0.99 3.77 26.30
N GLU A 424 0.26 4.05 26.67
CA GLU A 424 1.39 4.19 25.76
C GLU A 424 1.66 2.89 25.00
N ASP A 425 1.55 1.73 25.66
CA ASP A 425 1.68 0.41 25.01
C ASP A 425 0.56 0.16 24.00
N TRP A 426 -0.66 0.59 24.32
CA TRP A 426 -1.78 0.55 23.37
C TRP A 426 -1.49 1.47 22.18
N VAL A 427 -1.08 2.71 22.41
CA VAL A 427 -0.67 3.63 21.32
C VAL A 427 0.41 3.00 20.46
N ARG A 428 1.44 2.39 21.05
CA ARG A 428 2.50 1.72 20.31
C ARG A 428 1.97 0.63 19.37
N LEU A 429 1.01 -0.18 19.82
CA LEU A 429 0.39 -1.21 18.98
C LEU A 429 -0.50 -0.63 17.87
N ASP A 430 -1.25 0.44 18.16
CA ASP A 430 -2.05 1.12 17.14
C ASP A 430 -1.15 1.80 16.09
N LEU A 431 -0.02 2.38 16.49
CA LEU A 431 0.97 2.92 15.55
C LEU A 431 1.69 1.83 14.76
N ALA A 432 2.06 0.72 15.39
CA ALA A 432 2.66 -0.42 14.70
C ALA A 432 1.73 -0.99 13.61
N TYR A 433 0.42 -1.02 13.87
CA TYR A 433 -0.58 -1.37 12.87
C TYR A 433 -0.60 -0.38 11.70
N ILE A 434 -0.59 0.92 11.97
CA ILE A 434 -0.61 1.98 10.94
C ILE A 434 0.67 1.93 10.09
N ASP A 435 1.82 1.77 10.73
CA ASP A 435 3.14 1.76 10.08
C ASP A 435 3.35 0.53 9.19
N GLN A 436 2.83 -0.63 9.60
CA GLN A 436 3.01 -1.91 8.91
C GLN A 436 1.74 -2.35 8.17
N TRP A 437 0.83 -1.41 7.90
CA TRP A 437 -0.48 -1.72 7.38
C TRP A 437 -0.39 -2.50 6.06
N SER A 438 -1.09 -3.62 6.00
CA SER A 438 -1.28 -4.42 4.80
C SER A 438 -2.58 -5.22 4.88
N LEU A 439 -3.15 -5.58 3.74
CA LEU A 439 -4.33 -6.46 3.68
C LEU A 439 -4.06 -7.82 4.37
N TRP A 440 -2.81 -8.30 4.31
CA TRP A 440 -2.40 -9.53 5.00
C TRP A 440 -2.38 -9.39 6.52
N LEU A 441 -1.94 -8.24 7.03
CA LEU A 441 -2.00 -7.95 8.47
C LEU A 441 -3.45 -7.89 8.95
N ASP A 442 -4.35 -7.25 8.19
CA ASP A 442 -5.79 -7.23 8.50
C ASP A 442 -6.36 -8.65 8.58
N PHE A 443 -6.04 -9.50 7.60
CA PHE A 443 -6.47 -10.89 7.60
C PHE A 443 -5.99 -11.67 8.85
N LYS A 444 -4.72 -11.49 9.23
CA LYS A 444 -4.16 -12.08 10.46
C LYS A 444 -4.91 -11.59 11.70
N ILE A 445 -5.23 -10.30 11.77
CA ILE A 445 -5.93 -9.74 12.92
C ILE A 445 -7.36 -10.30 13.01
N LEU A 446 -8.07 -10.38 11.89
CA LEU A 446 -9.41 -10.98 11.84
C LEU A 446 -9.40 -12.44 12.30
N LEU A 447 -8.47 -13.26 11.80
CA LEU A 447 -8.33 -14.64 12.24
C LEU A 447 -7.97 -14.75 13.72
N GLY A 448 -7.07 -13.89 14.21
CA GLY A 448 -6.72 -13.83 15.64
C GLY A 448 -7.88 -13.40 16.55
N THR A 449 -8.87 -12.70 16.01
CA THR A 449 -10.04 -12.22 16.76
C THR A 449 -11.04 -13.33 17.05
N ILE A 450 -11.18 -14.30 16.16
CA ILE A 450 -12.12 -15.43 16.30
C ILE A 450 -11.95 -16.18 17.64
N PRO A 451 -10.74 -16.69 18.01
CA PRO A 451 -10.57 -17.38 19.28
C PRO A 451 -10.75 -16.45 20.49
N VAL A 452 -10.43 -15.16 20.38
CA VAL A 452 -10.63 -14.19 21.46
C VAL A 452 -12.11 -14.03 21.79
N VAL A 453 -12.96 -13.93 20.76
CA VAL A 453 -14.42 -13.82 20.87
C VAL A 453 -15.04 -15.13 21.40
N ILE A 454 -14.66 -16.27 20.83
CA ILE A 454 -15.22 -17.59 21.20
C ILE A 454 -14.84 -17.97 22.63
N PHE A 455 -13.55 -17.91 22.98
CA PHE A 455 -13.06 -18.34 24.31
C PHE A 455 -13.17 -17.24 25.37
N GLY A 456 -13.54 -16.02 25.00
CA GLY A 456 -13.60 -14.87 25.90
C GLY A 456 -12.25 -14.56 26.55
N ARG A 457 -11.13 -14.87 25.88
CA ARG A 457 -9.78 -14.64 26.41
C ARG A 457 -9.57 -13.14 26.64
N GLY A 458 -9.24 -12.77 27.87
CA GLY A 458 -9.08 -11.37 28.27
C GLY A 458 -10.39 -10.58 28.41
N GLY A 459 -11.57 -11.19 28.33
CA GLY A 459 -12.86 -10.56 28.69
C GLY A 459 -13.19 -10.82 30.16
N ARG A 460 -13.21 -9.79 31.00
CA ARG A 460 -13.65 -9.85 32.40
C ARG A 460 -14.83 -8.91 32.61
#